data_AF-A0AAV5VTU0-F1
#
_entry.id   AF-A0AAV5VTU0-F1
#
_cell.length_a   1.000
_cell.length_b   1.000
_cell.length_c   1.000
_cell.angle_alpha   90.00
_cell.angle_beta   90.00
_cell.angle_gamma   90.00
#
_symmetry.space_group_name_H-M   'P 1'
#
loop_
_entity.id
_entity.type
_entity.pdbx_description
1 polymer ?
#
loop_
_entity_poly.entity_id
_entity_poly.type
_entity_poly.pdbx_seq_one_letter_code
_entity_poly.pdbx_strand_id
1 'polypeptide(L)'
;MPPRCAHLLSANKRTERLENVATFIKGANQTQLGSKLLDMWESPSSHISELRMLLTFGANPAGLYEEDSGRKTVEERRKSGSLCEACALQFDDFLDKAGVIYEEQFEQTPINIVRGRKLAEGLLPMCLDGGGMRGLVSVVCLLFASRRLFGDESLPNYFDWLVGTSTGSMLSLAMTKGSSLKDCFFLYWDMKKQIFMEGSTMGRLFGDQVRQQTNNINECLESAKCAFCRTFPTQTMHACPRRLTVPALDISCSPARLHIFRNYSLTCPFGVKLDPEVDKDYSFRDVTRSSSAAPTYFEPHVVDGMKLVDGSFVANCPLNVLFKEVDALRKHSNPVKLMGVLSIGTGEPERVERKYKHGTSIKKKALNIANLSTLILEQVCGHDLSVVEMARDRCHAHNIPFFRLSPSGINVRIDQVNEDKLMQMLWTCQVWLSNNFGEVDRLGELLHKLFSDPDDRKRRSNTIL
;
A
#
# COMPACT_ATOMS: atom_id res chain seq x y z
N MET A 1 -4.05 -42.92 4.12
CA MET A 1 -4.81 -42.13 3.12
C MET A 1 -3.78 -41.40 2.26
N PRO A 2 -3.94 -41.34 0.92
CA PRO A 2 -3.07 -40.50 0.10
C PRO A 2 -3.12 -39.04 0.60
N PRO A 3 -2.02 -38.29 0.52
CA PRO A 3 -2.01 -36.89 0.91
C PRO A 3 -3.06 -36.14 0.09
N ARG A 4 -3.95 -35.42 0.77
CA ARG A 4 -4.96 -34.57 0.13
C ARG A 4 -4.35 -33.21 -0.19
N CYS A 5 -4.81 -32.59 -1.27
CA CYS A 5 -4.33 -31.27 -1.65
C CYS A 5 -4.60 -30.21 -0.56
N ALA A 6 -3.61 -29.35 -0.33
CA ALA A 6 -3.61 -28.37 0.77
C ALA A 6 -4.79 -27.38 0.73
N HIS A 7 -5.43 -27.16 -0.42
CA HIS A 7 -6.63 -26.32 -0.50
C HIS A 7 -7.83 -26.92 0.28
N LEU A 8 -7.83 -28.23 0.53
CA LEU A 8 -8.85 -28.93 1.31
C LEU A 8 -8.66 -28.77 2.83
N LEU A 9 -7.54 -28.20 3.27
CA LEU A 9 -7.34 -27.85 4.67
C LEU A 9 -8.39 -26.82 5.11
N SER A 10 -8.81 -26.90 6.38
CA SER A 10 -9.72 -25.90 6.94
C SER A 10 -9.13 -24.49 6.80
N ALA A 11 -9.99 -23.49 6.67
CA ALA A 11 -9.56 -22.09 6.58
C ALA A 11 -8.66 -21.71 7.77
N ASN A 12 -9.02 -22.13 8.98
CA ASN A 12 -8.23 -21.92 10.19
C ASN A 12 -6.83 -22.56 10.08
N LYS A 13 -6.72 -23.78 9.53
CA LYS A 13 -5.41 -24.43 9.41
C LYS A 13 -4.52 -23.76 8.37
N ARG A 14 -5.09 -23.33 7.23
CA ARG A 14 -4.34 -22.56 6.22
C ARG A 14 -3.83 -21.23 6.77
N THR A 15 -4.69 -20.58 7.56
CA THR A 15 -4.40 -19.34 8.26
C THR A 15 -3.24 -19.50 9.26
N GLU A 16 -3.33 -20.50 10.14
CA GLU A 16 -2.27 -20.81 11.12
C GLU A 16 -0.91 -21.07 10.43
N ARG A 17 -0.92 -21.80 9.32
CA ARG A 17 0.30 -22.06 8.55
C ARG A 17 0.92 -20.78 7.99
N LEU A 18 0.10 -19.89 7.44
CA LEU A 18 0.58 -18.64 6.88
C LEU A 18 1.05 -17.67 7.98
N GLU A 19 0.45 -17.69 9.16
CA GLU A 19 0.94 -16.97 10.35
C GLU A 19 2.29 -17.51 10.84
N ASN A 20 2.53 -18.82 10.76
CA ASN A 20 3.84 -19.41 11.06
C ASN A 20 4.90 -18.94 10.05
N VAL A 21 4.56 -18.89 8.76
CA VAL A 21 5.44 -18.33 7.71
C VAL A 21 5.69 -16.84 7.95
N ALA A 22 4.67 -16.05 8.29
CA ALA A 22 4.79 -14.65 8.63
C ALA A 22 5.76 -14.43 9.81
N THR A 23 5.63 -15.24 10.86
CA THR A 23 6.49 -15.19 12.05
C THR A 23 7.94 -15.54 11.71
N PHE A 24 8.15 -16.57 10.88
CA PHE A 24 9.48 -16.93 10.38
C PHE A 24 10.10 -15.78 9.58
N ILE A 25 9.34 -15.18 8.65
CA ILE A 25 9.82 -14.09 7.80
C ILE A 25 10.31 -12.90 8.64
N LYS A 26 9.62 -12.55 9.74
CA LYS A 26 10.01 -11.42 10.59
C LYS A 26 11.46 -11.52 11.08
N GLY A 27 11.96 -12.71 11.40
CA GLY A 27 13.33 -12.95 11.87
C GLY A 27 14.33 -13.47 10.83
N ALA A 28 13.88 -13.87 9.64
CA ALA A 28 14.72 -14.51 8.64
C ALA A 28 15.49 -13.52 7.74
N ASN A 29 16.70 -13.91 7.35
CA ASN A 29 17.47 -13.29 6.25
C ASN A 29 17.13 -13.92 4.88
N GLN A 30 17.62 -13.34 3.78
CA GLN A 30 17.30 -13.81 2.42
C GLN A 30 17.68 -15.26 2.16
N THR A 31 18.85 -15.72 2.62
CA THR A 31 19.29 -17.11 2.46
C THR A 31 18.32 -18.07 3.16
N GLN A 32 17.94 -17.75 4.40
CA GLN A 32 16.96 -18.54 5.16
C GLN A 32 15.58 -18.55 4.51
N LEU A 33 15.16 -17.43 3.91
CA LEU A 33 13.92 -17.35 3.14
C LEU A 33 13.95 -18.25 1.90
N GLY A 34 15.06 -18.26 1.16
CA GLY A 34 15.28 -19.16 0.02
C GLY A 34 15.22 -20.63 0.41
N SER A 35 15.98 -21.05 1.43
CA SER A 35 15.93 -22.42 1.93
C SER A 35 14.52 -22.83 2.38
N LYS A 36 13.81 -21.94 3.10
CA LYS A 36 12.43 -22.21 3.54
C LYS A 36 11.48 -22.39 2.35
N LEU A 37 11.68 -21.63 1.27
CA LEU A 37 10.87 -21.75 0.06
C LEU A 37 11.05 -23.12 -0.58
N LEU A 38 12.28 -23.60 -0.71
CA LEU A 38 12.59 -24.93 -1.27
C LEU A 38 12.00 -26.05 -0.40
N ASP A 39 12.22 -26.00 0.92
CA ASP A 39 11.65 -26.97 1.88
C ASP A 39 10.12 -27.05 1.75
N MET A 40 9.48 -25.89 1.59
CA MET A 40 8.03 -25.81 1.45
C MET A 40 7.55 -26.25 0.07
N TRP A 41 8.33 -26.06 -0.98
CA TRP A 41 8.02 -26.52 -2.33
C TRP A 41 7.90 -28.05 -2.37
N GLU A 42 8.87 -28.73 -1.75
CA GLU A 42 8.94 -30.20 -1.65
C GLU A 42 7.82 -30.78 -0.77
N SER A 43 7.34 -30.03 0.22
CA SER A 43 6.29 -30.53 1.13
C SER A 43 4.95 -30.71 0.41
N PRO A 44 4.36 -31.93 0.39
CA PRO A 44 3.06 -32.19 -0.23
C PRO A 44 1.91 -31.42 0.43
N SER A 45 2.11 -30.96 1.66
CA SER A 45 1.13 -30.24 2.47
C SER A 45 1.12 -28.73 2.27
N SER A 46 2.06 -28.18 1.49
CA SER A 46 2.18 -26.74 1.29
C SER A 46 1.12 -26.19 0.34
N HIS A 47 0.63 -25.00 0.69
CA HIS A 47 -0.27 -24.20 -0.12
C HIS A 47 0.49 -23.08 -0.85
N ILE A 48 0.01 -22.69 -2.04
CA ILE A 48 0.69 -21.70 -2.88
C ILE A 48 0.83 -20.32 -2.21
N SER A 49 -0.12 -19.96 -1.34
CA SER A 49 -0.10 -18.70 -0.57
C SER A 49 1.16 -18.57 0.30
N GLU A 50 1.64 -19.68 0.87
CA GLU A 50 2.86 -19.71 1.70
C GLU A 50 4.11 -19.37 0.86
N LEU A 51 4.22 -19.96 -0.32
CA LEU A 51 5.33 -19.75 -1.27
C LEU A 51 5.33 -18.33 -1.83
N ARG A 52 4.16 -17.81 -2.21
CA ARG A 52 3.98 -16.41 -2.64
C ARG A 52 4.39 -15.43 -1.55
N MET A 53 4.12 -15.74 -0.28
CA MET A 53 4.52 -14.89 0.84
C MET A 53 6.03 -14.85 0.98
N LEU A 54 6.70 -16.00 0.94
CA LEU A 54 8.17 -16.08 0.96
C LEU A 54 8.80 -15.29 -0.18
N LEU A 55 8.32 -15.45 -1.42
CA LEU A 55 8.83 -14.69 -2.57
C LEU A 55 8.63 -13.17 -2.39
N THR A 56 7.48 -12.74 -1.88
CA THR A 56 7.18 -11.32 -1.61
C THR A 56 8.23 -10.67 -0.70
N PHE A 57 8.86 -11.45 0.17
CA PHE A 57 9.91 -10.99 1.08
C PHE A 57 11.34 -11.31 0.62
N GLY A 58 11.52 -11.76 -0.62
CA GLY A 58 12.84 -11.96 -1.23
C GLY A 58 13.44 -13.35 -1.02
N ALA A 59 12.61 -14.39 -0.87
CA ALA A 59 13.09 -15.76 -1.00
C ALA A 59 13.58 -16.01 -2.43
N ASN A 60 14.82 -16.45 -2.59
CA ASN A 60 15.38 -16.78 -3.91
C ASN A 60 14.80 -18.10 -4.45
N PRO A 61 14.11 -18.09 -5.61
CA PRO A 61 13.52 -19.30 -6.20
C PRO A 61 14.48 -20.10 -7.08
N ALA A 62 15.75 -19.69 -7.25
CA ALA A 62 16.70 -20.30 -8.19
C ALA A 62 16.80 -21.84 -8.07
N GLY A 63 16.80 -22.38 -6.85
CA GLY A 63 16.85 -23.83 -6.61
C GLY A 63 15.68 -24.63 -7.18
N LEU A 64 14.54 -23.98 -7.49
CA LEU A 64 13.40 -24.65 -8.17
C LEU A 64 13.68 -24.93 -9.65
N TYR A 65 14.67 -24.27 -10.24
CA TYR A 65 14.99 -24.39 -11.66
C TYR A 65 16.21 -25.29 -11.90
N GLU A 66 16.98 -25.60 -10.85
CA GLU A 66 18.09 -26.54 -10.92
C GLU A 66 17.59 -27.94 -11.30
N GLU A 67 18.14 -28.48 -12.38
CA GLU A 67 17.78 -29.80 -12.93
C GLU A 67 16.26 -30.02 -13.14
N ASP A 68 15.50 -28.94 -13.37
CA ASP A 68 14.03 -28.96 -13.48
C ASP A 68 13.32 -29.54 -12.23
N SER A 69 13.93 -29.39 -11.04
CA SER A 69 13.44 -29.91 -9.77
C SER A 69 12.01 -29.45 -9.47
N GLY A 70 11.72 -28.17 -9.69
CA GLY A 70 10.43 -27.57 -9.40
C GLY A 70 9.28 -28.21 -10.19
N ARG A 71 9.46 -28.40 -11.51
CA ARG A 71 8.46 -29.05 -12.37
C ARG A 71 8.30 -30.53 -12.03
N LYS A 72 9.41 -31.24 -11.78
CA LYS A 72 9.39 -32.65 -11.33
C LYS A 72 8.56 -32.81 -10.05
N THR A 73 8.78 -31.96 -9.03
CA THR A 73 8.00 -31.98 -7.80
C THR A 73 6.51 -31.76 -8.05
N VAL A 74 6.13 -30.80 -8.91
CA VAL A 74 4.71 -30.56 -9.23
C VAL A 74 4.08 -31.77 -9.90
N GLU A 75 4.77 -32.40 -10.85
CA GLU A 75 4.29 -33.59 -11.56
C GLU A 75 4.15 -34.81 -10.62
N GLU A 76 5.11 -35.01 -9.72
CA GLU A 76 5.02 -36.05 -8.67
C GLU A 76 3.86 -35.80 -7.71
N ARG A 77 3.61 -34.54 -7.33
CA ARG A 77 2.47 -34.18 -6.49
C ARG A 77 1.13 -34.40 -7.17
N ARG A 78 1.04 -34.18 -8.49
CA ARG A 78 -0.15 -34.54 -9.31
C ARG A 78 -0.36 -36.05 -9.33
N LYS A 79 0.69 -36.82 -9.67
CA LYS A 79 0.63 -38.30 -9.73
C LYS A 79 0.25 -38.94 -8.40
N SER A 80 0.75 -38.40 -7.29
CA SER A 80 0.43 -38.88 -5.93
C SER A 80 -0.95 -38.45 -5.42
N GLY A 81 -1.65 -37.55 -6.13
CA GLY A 81 -2.95 -36.99 -5.72
C GLY A 81 -2.87 -35.91 -4.62
N SER A 82 -1.64 -35.50 -4.23
CA SER A 82 -1.40 -34.44 -3.24
C SER A 82 -1.55 -33.03 -3.80
N LEU A 83 -1.72 -32.89 -5.11
CA LEU A 83 -2.02 -31.64 -5.79
C LEU A 83 -3.11 -31.89 -6.84
N CYS A 84 -4.26 -31.21 -6.71
CA CYS A 84 -5.31 -31.30 -7.72
C CYS A 84 -5.00 -30.40 -8.92
N GLU A 85 -5.64 -30.65 -10.06
CA GLU A 85 -5.47 -29.87 -11.30
C GLU A 85 -5.60 -28.35 -11.10
N ALA A 86 -6.63 -27.91 -10.36
CA ALA A 86 -6.84 -26.48 -10.14
C ALA A 86 -5.72 -25.80 -9.35
N CYS A 87 -5.16 -26.49 -8.35
CA CYS A 87 -4.01 -25.98 -7.59
C CYS A 87 -2.71 -26.11 -8.39
N ALA A 88 -2.57 -27.17 -9.18
CA ALA A 88 -1.45 -27.39 -10.07
C ALA A 88 -1.23 -26.19 -11.01
N LEU A 89 -2.29 -25.61 -11.56
CA LEU A 89 -2.21 -24.38 -12.35
C LEU A 89 -1.59 -23.20 -11.58
N GLN A 90 -1.84 -23.09 -10.27
CA GLN A 90 -1.27 -22.02 -9.45
C GLN A 90 0.21 -22.24 -9.12
N PHE A 91 0.63 -23.51 -9.00
CA PHE A 91 2.04 -23.87 -8.82
C PHE A 91 2.82 -23.68 -10.13
N ASP A 92 2.25 -24.07 -11.27
CA ASP A 92 2.84 -23.80 -12.59
C ASP A 92 2.98 -22.30 -12.82
N ASP A 93 1.92 -21.54 -12.56
CA ASP A 93 1.92 -20.07 -12.65
C ASP A 93 3.02 -19.44 -11.78
N PHE A 94 3.27 -20.00 -10.59
CA PHE A 94 4.37 -19.57 -9.73
C PHE A 94 5.73 -19.92 -10.33
N LEU A 95 5.95 -21.17 -10.77
CA LEU A 95 7.21 -21.56 -11.41
C LEU A 95 7.52 -20.72 -12.64
N ASP A 96 6.53 -20.42 -13.46
CA ASP A 96 6.72 -19.69 -14.70
C ASP A 96 7.11 -18.22 -14.48
N LYS A 97 6.79 -17.65 -13.30
CA LYS A 97 6.95 -16.20 -13.04
C LYS A 97 7.90 -15.85 -11.89
N ALA A 98 8.13 -16.76 -10.93
CA ALA A 98 8.87 -16.45 -9.72
C ALA A 98 10.32 -16.03 -9.99
N GLY A 99 11.02 -16.70 -10.92
CA GLY A 99 12.37 -16.35 -11.34
C GLY A 99 12.45 -14.94 -11.89
N VAL A 100 11.59 -14.60 -12.86
CA VAL A 100 11.52 -13.25 -13.45
C VAL A 100 11.20 -12.19 -12.38
N ILE A 101 10.21 -12.44 -11.52
CA ILE A 101 9.88 -11.51 -10.42
C ILE A 101 11.08 -11.28 -9.48
N TYR A 102 11.87 -12.31 -9.22
CA TYR A 102 13.06 -12.21 -8.38
C TYR A 102 14.19 -11.45 -9.07
N GLU A 103 14.50 -11.80 -10.32
CA GLU A 103 15.54 -11.16 -11.15
C GLU A 103 15.29 -9.65 -11.29
N GLU A 104 14.05 -9.26 -11.60
CA GLU A 104 13.67 -7.85 -11.75
C GLU A 104 13.76 -7.04 -10.45
N GLN A 105 13.77 -7.71 -9.28
CA GLN A 105 13.90 -7.04 -7.97
C GLN A 105 15.33 -7.05 -7.43
N PHE A 106 16.09 -8.12 -7.62
CA PHE A 106 17.32 -8.37 -6.85
C PHE A 106 18.58 -8.50 -7.70
N GLU A 107 18.45 -8.80 -8.99
CA GLU A 107 19.61 -9.03 -9.88
C GLU A 107 19.95 -7.80 -10.73
N GLN A 108 19.31 -6.67 -10.42
CA GLN A 108 19.59 -5.39 -11.05
C GLN A 108 20.77 -4.70 -10.37
N THR A 109 21.55 -3.93 -11.14
CA THR A 109 22.61 -3.10 -10.55
C THR A 109 22.00 -1.90 -9.84
N PRO A 110 22.19 -1.74 -8.51
CA PRO A 110 21.65 -0.60 -7.79
C PRO A 110 22.15 0.73 -8.35
N ILE A 111 21.29 1.75 -8.36
CA ILE A 111 21.68 3.08 -8.81
C ILE A 111 22.71 3.69 -7.85
N ASN A 112 23.76 4.29 -8.41
CA ASN A 112 24.80 4.93 -7.60
C ASN A 112 24.30 6.29 -7.10
N ILE A 113 24.08 6.43 -5.80
CA ILE A 113 23.68 7.69 -5.16
C ILE A 113 24.39 7.88 -3.82
N VAL A 114 24.54 9.13 -3.39
CA VAL A 114 25.11 9.46 -2.09
C VAL A 114 24.05 9.20 -1.01
N ARG A 115 24.15 8.08 -0.30
CA ARG A 115 23.20 7.71 0.77
C ARG A 115 23.13 8.80 1.84
N GLY A 116 21.91 9.14 2.27
CA GLY A 116 21.67 10.17 3.30
C GLY A 116 21.76 11.62 2.79
N ARG A 117 22.11 11.84 1.51
CA ARG A 117 22.05 13.17 0.91
C ARG A 117 20.62 13.65 0.83
N LYS A 118 20.37 14.87 1.30
CA LYS A 118 19.09 15.57 1.13
C LYS A 118 19.11 16.41 -0.15
N LEU A 119 17.93 16.70 -0.69
CA LEU A 119 17.80 17.66 -1.78
C LEU A 119 18.29 19.04 -1.31
N ALA A 120 19.14 19.68 -2.12
CA ALA A 120 19.60 21.03 -1.85
C ALA A 120 18.47 22.06 -2.04
N GLU A 121 17.58 21.80 -3.00
CA GLU A 121 16.45 22.65 -3.35
C GLU A 121 15.24 21.82 -3.76
N GLY A 122 14.05 22.36 -3.49
CA GLY A 122 12.78 21.73 -3.83
C GLY A 122 12.42 20.53 -2.94
N LEU A 123 11.31 19.90 -3.27
CA LEU A 123 10.73 18.77 -2.55
C LEU A 123 10.44 17.63 -3.53
N LEU A 124 10.59 16.40 -3.05
CA LEU A 124 10.14 15.20 -3.76
C LEU A 124 8.98 14.56 -2.97
N PRO A 125 7.73 14.88 -3.31
CA PRO A 125 6.57 14.29 -2.67
C PRO A 125 6.28 12.84 -3.11
N MET A 126 5.78 12.06 -2.16
CA MET A 126 5.15 10.75 -2.38
C MET A 126 3.67 10.83 -1.96
N CYS A 127 2.77 10.53 -2.90
CA CYS A 127 1.33 10.47 -2.68
C CYS A 127 0.87 9.01 -2.57
N LEU A 128 0.18 8.68 -1.49
CA LEU A 128 -0.30 7.33 -1.19
C LEU A 128 -1.83 7.30 -1.12
N ASP A 129 -2.44 6.54 -2.02
CA ASP A 129 -3.89 6.44 -2.10
C ASP A 129 -4.51 5.71 -0.89
N GLY A 130 -5.80 5.99 -0.64
CA GLY A 130 -6.64 5.19 0.26
C GLY A 130 -7.06 3.85 -0.37
N GLY A 131 -7.52 2.90 0.46
CA GLY A 131 -7.96 1.60 -0.05
C GLY A 131 -8.04 0.43 0.95
N GLY A 132 -8.02 0.70 2.27
CA GLY A 132 -8.10 -0.33 3.31
C GLY A 132 -6.96 -1.36 3.21
N MET A 133 -7.30 -2.66 3.26
CA MET A 133 -6.35 -3.78 3.15
C MET A 133 -5.61 -3.86 1.83
N ARG A 134 -6.10 -3.18 0.77
CA ARG A 134 -5.33 -3.03 -0.46
C ARG A 134 -4.09 -2.13 -0.28
N GLY A 135 -3.92 -1.46 0.86
CA GLY A 135 -2.67 -0.79 1.22
C GLY A 135 -1.44 -1.72 1.17
N LEU A 136 -1.63 -3.04 1.32
CA LEU A 136 -0.57 -4.03 1.08
C LEU A 136 -0.01 -3.97 -0.36
N VAL A 137 -0.83 -3.59 -1.36
CA VAL A 137 -0.37 -3.36 -2.74
C VAL A 137 0.62 -2.21 -2.78
N SER A 138 0.33 -1.10 -2.09
CA SER A 138 1.24 0.05 -2.02
C SER A 138 2.57 -0.34 -1.37
N VAL A 139 2.54 -1.15 -0.31
CA VAL A 139 3.75 -1.68 0.33
C VAL A 139 4.55 -2.56 -0.62
N VAL A 140 3.90 -3.47 -1.37
CA VAL A 140 4.60 -4.33 -2.34
C VAL A 140 5.16 -3.53 -3.53
N CYS A 141 4.47 -2.49 -4.00
CA CYS A 141 5.01 -1.58 -5.02
C CYS A 141 6.30 -0.90 -4.53
N LEU A 142 6.30 -0.40 -3.29
CA LEU A 142 7.47 0.21 -2.67
C LEU A 142 8.60 -0.82 -2.46
N LEU A 143 8.28 -2.03 -2.00
CA LEU A 143 9.27 -3.10 -1.81
C LEU A 143 9.96 -3.44 -3.14
N PHE A 144 9.17 -3.71 -4.18
CA PHE A 144 9.66 -4.04 -5.51
C PHE A 144 10.56 -2.91 -6.04
N ALA A 145 10.05 -1.67 -6.03
CA ALA A 145 10.77 -0.52 -6.55
C ALA A 145 12.06 -0.23 -5.77
N SER A 146 12.01 -0.34 -4.44
CA SER A 146 13.18 -0.11 -3.60
C SER A 146 14.27 -1.16 -3.83
N ARG A 147 13.90 -2.44 -3.89
CA ARG A 147 14.85 -3.53 -4.11
C ARG A 147 15.48 -3.42 -5.49
N ARG A 148 14.66 -3.18 -6.52
CA ARG A 148 15.14 -2.98 -7.89
C ARG A 148 16.15 -1.82 -8.00
N LEU A 149 15.85 -0.69 -7.36
CA LEU A 149 16.67 0.52 -7.50
C LEU A 149 17.89 0.53 -6.58
N PHE A 150 17.78 -0.03 -5.37
CA PHE A 150 18.79 0.14 -4.31
C PHE A 150 19.35 -1.16 -3.75
N GLY A 151 18.75 -2.31 -4.09
CA GLY A 151 19.03 -3.60 -3.46
C GLY A 151 18.51 -3.72 -2.02
N ASP A 152 17.75 -2.73 -1.52
CA ASP A 152 17.27 -2.67 -0.14
C ASP A 152 15.91 -1.95 -0.03
N GLU A 153 15.48 -1.60 1.19
CA GLU A 153 14.19 -0.93 1.47
C GLU A 153 14.32 0.60 1.68
N SER A 154 15.36 1.24 1.14
CA SER A 154 15.67 2.67 1.39
C SER A 154 14.90 3.68 0.54
N LEU A 155 14.17 3.27 -0.51
CA LEU A 155 13.44 4.19 -1.40
C LEU A 155 12.58 5.24 -0.67
N PRO A 156 11.80 4.90 0.38
CA PRO A 156 10.99 5.89 1.09
C PRO A 156 11.78 7.04 1.74
N ASN A 157 13.08 6.87 1.97
CA ASN A 157 13.92 7.87 2.64
C ASN A 157 14.28 9.06 1.74
N TYR A 158 14.08 8.94 0.42
CA TYR A 158 14.37 10.01 -0.54
C TYR A 158 13.19 10.97 -0.77
N PHE A 159 12.07 10.75 -0.10
CA PHE A 159 10.87 11.58 -0.19
C PHE A 159 10.72 12.45 1.05
N ASP A 160 10.73 13.77 0.84
CA ASP A 160 10.68 14.78 1.90
C ASP A 160 9.26 15.17 2.31
N TRP A 161 8.27 14.80 1.49
CA TRP A 161 6.87 15.13 1.70
C TRP A 161 5.99 13.92 1.43
N LEU A 162 5.34 13.39 2.46
CA LEU A 162 4.41 12.29 2.33
C LEU A 162 2.97 12.82 2.43
N VAL A 163 2.16 12.49 1.44
CA VAL A 163 0.75 12.85 1.36
C VAL A 163 -0.05 11.56 1.29
N GLY A 164 -0.88 11.27 2.29
CA GLY A 164 -1.52 9.96 2.39
C GLY A 164 -2.95 10.03 2.88
N THR A 165 -3.85 9.33 2.20
CA THR A 165 -5.27 9.22 2.57
C THR A 165 -5.58 7.85 3.15
N SER A 166 -6.32 7.78 4.27
CA SER A 166 -6.76 6.50 4.85
C SER A 166 -5.58 5.54 5.08
N THR A 167 -5.60 4.35 4.49
CA THR A 167 -4.45 3.42 4.48
C THR A 167 -3.12 4.12 4.09
N GLY A 168 -3.13 5.02 3.11
CA GLY A 168 -1.97 5.81 2.71
C GLY A 168 -1.46 6.75 3.81
N SER A 169 -2.33 7.26 4.68
CA SER A 169 -1.93 8.07 5.84
C SER A 169 -1.17 7.22 6.86
N MET A 170 -1.66 6.01 7.13
CA MET A 170 -1.02 5.08 8.05
C MET A 170 0.37 4.67 7.55
N LEU A 171 0.50 4.37 6.25
CA LEU A 171 1.78 4.08 5.62
C LEU A 171 2.73 5.29 5.67
N SER A 172 2.23 6.50 5.40
CA SER A 172 3.02 7.74 5.49
C SER A 172 3.59 7.96 6.90
N LEU A 173 2.76 7.76 7.93
CA LEU A 173 3.15 7.91 9.33
C LEU A 173 4.18 6.84 9.74
N ALA A 174 3.98 5.59 9.33
CA ALA A 174 4.91 4.48 9.58
C ALA A 174 6.30 4.75 8.99
N MET A 175 6.34 5.12 7.71
CA MET A 175 7.61 5.43 7.05
C MET A 175 8.27 6.63 7.71
N THR A 176 7.51 7.68 8.07
CA THR A 176 8.08 8.87 8.74
C THR A 176 8.73 8.55 10.07
N LYS A 177 8.21 7.57 10.81
CA LYS A 177 8.80 7.07 12.05
C LYS A 177 10.09 6.27 11.84
N GLY A 178 10.36 5.84 10.61
CA GLY A 178 11.52 5.02 10.25
C GLY A 178 11.21 3.52 10.21
N SER A 179 9.94 3.11 10.17
CA SER A 179 9.58 1.71 9.96
C SER A 179 10.05 1.23 8.59
N SER A 180 10.59 0.01 8.52
CA SER A 180 10.91 -0.63 7.24
C SER A 180 9.64 -0.93 6.44
N LEU A 181 9.77 -1.17 5.14
CA LEU A 181 8.62 -1.57 4.32
C LEU A 181 8.12 -2.95 4.74
N LYS A 182 9.03 -3.84 5.18
CA LYS A 182 8.71 -5.10 5.83
C LYS A 182 7.85 -4.89 7.09
N ASP A 183 8.22 -3.96 7.97
CA ASP A 183 7.43 -3.65 9.17
C ASP A 183 6.06 -3.06 8.80
N CYS A 184 6.01 -2.20 7.79
CA CYS A 184 4.77 -1.63 7.27
C CYS A 184 3.84 -2.74 6.75
N PHE A 185 4.36 -3.74 6.04
CA PHE A 185 3.56 -4.89 5.62
C PHE A 185 2.94 -5.61 6.81
N PHE A 186 3.76 -5.95 7.81
CA PHE A 186 3.29 -6.73 8.96
C PHE A 186 2.37 -5.94 9.87
N LEU A 187 2.49 -4.62 9.90
CA LEU A 187 1.51 -3.74 10.53
C LEU A 187 0.10 -4.03 9.95
N TYR A 188 -0.08 -3.96 8.63
CA TYR A 188 -1.35 -4.30 7.98
C TYR A 188 -1.74 -5.76 8.19
N TRP A 189 -0.79 -6.67 8.00
CA TRP A 189 -1.04 -8.11 8.05
C TRP A 189 -1.57 -8.55 9.41
N ASP A 190 -1.06 -7.97 10.49
CA ASP A 190 -1.45 -8.31 11.86
C ASP A 190 -2.75 -7.59 12.26
N MET A 191 -2.97 -6.35 11.78
CA MET A 191 -4.19 -5.59 12.08
C MET A 191 -5.45 -6.11 11.38
N LYS A 192 -5.33 -6.81 10.23
CA LYS A 192 -6.48 -7.16 9.39
C LYS A 192 -7.60 -7.89 10.15
N LYS A 193 -7.26 -8.85 11.01
CA LYS A 193 -8.24 -9.62 11.81
C LYS A 193 -8.65 -8.93 13.10
N GLN A 194 -7.85 -7.97 13.56
CA GLN A 194 -8.18 -7.18 14.74
C GLN A 194 -9.27 -6.15 14.36
N ILE A 195 -9.10 -5.47 13.22
CA ILE A 195 -9.95 -4.36 12.78
C ILE A 195 -11.20 -4.83 12.03
N PHE A 196 -11.06 -5.76 11.07
CA PHE A 196 -12.17 -6.15 10.20
C PHE A 196 -12.80 -7.45 10.67
N MET A 197 -14.12 -7.39 10.93
CA MET A 197 -14.92 -8.57 11.23
C MET A 197 -15.43 -9.21 9.93
N GLU A 198 -15.44 -10.54 9.87
CA GLU A 198 -16.07 -11.27 8.77
C GLU A 198 -17.59 -11.01 8.77
N GLY A 199 -18.12 -10.40 7.71
CA GLY A 199 -19.55 -10.06 7.63
C GLY A 199 -20.01 -9.51 6.28
N SER A 200 -21.33 -9.56 6.05
CA SER A 200 -21.95 -9.01 4.85
C SER A 200 -22.16 -7.48 4.96
N THR A 201 -22.28 -6.78 3.82
CA THR A 201 -22.61 -5.34 3.80
C THR A 201 -23.95 -5.04 4.50
N MET A 202 -24.88 -6.00 4.50
CA MET A 202 -26.17 -5.89 5.19
C MET A 202 -26.03 -6.01 6.72
N GLY A 203 -25.12 -6.85 7.22
CA GLY A 203 -24.80 -6.91 8.65
C GLY A 203 -24.16 -5.61 9.18
N ARG A 204 -23.42 -4.90 8.31
CA ARG A 204 -22.83 -3.59 8.61
C ARG A 204 -23.84 -2.44 8.63
N LEU A 205 -24.83 -2.46 7.73
CA LEU A 205 -25.82 -1.40 7.62
C LEU A 205 -26.98 -1.53 8.62
N PHE A 206 -27.27 -2.75 9.10
CA PHE A 206 -28.46 -3.04 9.92
C PHE A 206 -28.14 -3.73 11.26
N GLY A 207 -26.88 -3.79 11.67
CA GLY A 207 -26.44 -4.37 12.95
C GLY A 207 -25.32 -3.56 13.63
N ASP A 208 -24.82 -4.05 14.77
CA ASP A 208 -23.81 -3.35 15.59
C ASP A 208 -22.38 -3.46 15.06
N GLN A 209 -22.18 -4.04 13.87
CA GLN A 209 -20.86 -4.34 13.33
C GLN A 209 -20.01 -3.06 13.13
N VAL A 210 -20.60 -1.93 12.73
CA VAL A 210 -19.87 -0.65 12.60
C VAL A 210 -19.33 -0.18 13.94
N ARG A 211 -20.13 -0.28 15.01
CA ARG A 211 -19.69 0.08 16.37
C ARG A 211 -18.61 -0.86 16.87
N GLN A 212 -18.75 -2.16 16.65
CA GLN A 212 -17.74 -3.13 17.05
C GLN A 212 -16.42 -2.92 16.31
N GLN A 213 -16.44 -2.72 15.00
CA GLN A 213 -15.25 -2.40 14.22
C GLN A 213 -14.62 -1.06 14.63
N THR A 214 -15.45 -0.07 15.02
CA THR A 214 -15.00 1.21 15.60
C THR A 214 -14.25 0.99 16.91
N ASN A 215 -14.78 0.15 17.80
CA ASN A 215 -14.10 -0.19 19.04
C ASN A 215 -12.79 -0.94 18.76
N ASN A 216 -12.80 -1.87 17.81
CA ASN A 216 -11.62 -2.64 17.44
C ASN A 216 -10.49 -1.76 16.89
N ILE A 217 -10.79 -0.81 15.98
CA ILE A 217 -9.77 0.10 15.47
C ILE A 217 -9.27 1.02 16.58
N ASN A 218 -10.14 1.52 17.46
CA ASN A 218 -9.70 2.32 18.61
C ASN A 218 -8.78 1.50 19.52
N GLU A 219 -9.12 0.25 19.83
CA GLU A 219 -8.26 -0.66 20.61
C GLU A 219 -6.93 -0.94 19.88
N CYS A 220 -6.93 -1.13 18.56
CA CYS A 220 -5.70 -1.29 17.79
C CYS A 220 -4.78 -0.06 17.87
N LEU A 221 -5.37 1.13 17.86
CA LEU A 221 -4.61 2.38 17.90
C LEU A 221 -4.21 2.78 19.34
N GLU A 222 -4.90 2.28 20.38
CA GLU A 222 -4.70 2.65 21.79
C GLU A 222 -3.97 1.58 22.63
N SER A 223 -4.18 0.30 22.31
CA SER A 223 -3.66 -0.81 23.10
C SER A 223 -2.18 -1.02 22.83
N ALA A 224 -1.34 -0.93 23.87
CA ALA A 224 0.09 -1.23 23.81
C ALA A 224 0.41 -2.67 23.30
N LYS A 225 -0.60 -3.54 23.21
CA LYS A 225 -0.47 -4.89 22.64
C LYS A 225 -0.57 -4.90 21.11
N CYS A 226 -1.15 -3.89 20.48
CA CYS A 226 -1.29 -3.82 19.02
C CYS A 226 -0.01 -3.33 18.34
N ALA A 227 0.29 -3.87 17.16
CA ALA A 227 1.44 -3.47 16.35
C ALA A 227 1.46 -1.96 16.10
N PHE A 228 0.30 -1.35 15.82
CA PHE A 228 0.21 0.09 15.59
C PHE A 228 0.62 0.90 16.82
N CYS A 229 0.02 0.66 17.98
CA CYS A 229 0.37 1.40 19.20
C CYS A 229 1.84 1.19 19.60
N ARG A 230 2.40 -0.01 19.38
CA ARG A 230 3.85 -0.25 19.60
C ARG A 230 4.71 0.58 18.65
N THR A 231 4.27 0.78 17.41
CA THR A 231 4.94 1.65 16.45
C THR A 231 4.74 3.13 16.78
N PHE A 232 3.57 3.51 17.32
CA PHE A 232 3.15 4.90 17.52
C PHE A 232 2.55 5.21 18.91
N PRO A 233 3.28 4.99 20.03
CA PRO A 233 2.66 5.10 21.35
C PRO A 233 2.29 6.54 21.75
N THR A 234 3.05 7.55 21.30
CA THR A 234 2.92 8.95 21.76
C THR A 234 3.28 10.00 20.70
N GLN A 235 3.50 9.60 19.46
CA GLN A 235 4.01 10.52 18.44
C GLN A 235 2.94 11.49 17.96
N THR A 236 3.38 12.73 17.76
CA THR A 236 2.59 13.80 17.17
C THR A 236 3.18 14.21 15.82
N MET A 237 2.36 14.86 15.01
CA MET A 237 2.73 15.28 13.65
C MET A 237 3.93 16.24 13.65
N HIS A 238 3.97 17.20 14.59
CA HIS A 238 5.03 18.21 14.61
C HIS A 238 6.42 17.63 14.96
N ALA A 239 6.47 16.47 15.62
CA ALA A 239 7.74 15.78 15.92
C ALA A 239 8.39 15.14 14.68
N CYS A 240 7.71 15.15 13.52
CA CYS A 240 8.19 14.48 12.32
C CYS A 240 9.22 15.31 11.55
N PRO A 241 10.36 14.71 11.13
CA PRO A 241 11.40 15.41 10.39
C PRO A 241 11.07 15.63 8.91
N ARG A 242 9.93 15.13 8.44
CA ARG A 242 9.45 15.20 7.05
C ARG A 242 8.07 15.81 7.00
N ARG A 243 7.73 16.47 5.88
CA ARG A 243 6.40 17.04 5.70
C ARG A 243 5.37 15.93 5.59
N LEU A 244 4.27 16.07 6.31
CA LEU A 244 3.12 15.18 6.29
C LEU A 244 1.86 15.96 5.96
N THR A 245 1.05 15.41 5.07
CA THR A 245 -0.27 15.93 4.72
C THR A 245 -1.26 14.79 4.71
N VAL A 246 -2.28 14.86 5.56
CA VAL A 246 -3.28 13.81 5.69
C VAL A 246 -4.68 14.43 5.58
N PRO A 247 -5.45 14.12 4.52
CA PRO A 247 -6.81 14.61 4.39
C PRO A 247 -7.82 13.80 5.23
N ALA A 248 -8.84 14.48 5.72
CA ALA A 248 -10.06 13.92 6.30
C ALA A 248 -11.25 14.82 5.92
N LEU A 249 -12.47 14.30 5.96
CA LEU A 249 -13.66 15.10 5.68
C LEU A 249 -14.36 15.48 6.99
N ASP A 250 -14.47 16.78 7.28
CA ASP A 250 -15.25 17.30 8.41
C ASP A 250 -16.72 17.44 8.02
N ILE A 251 -17.54 16.66 8.72
CA ILE A 251 -19.00 16.60 8.57
C ILE A 251 -19.74 17.30 9.72
N SER A 252 -19.04 18.06 10.57
CA SER A 252 -19.67 18.84 11.64
C SER A 252 -20.67 19.89 11.12
N CYS A 253 -20.46 20.40 9.90
CA CYS A 253 -21.29 21.41 9.27
C CYS A 253 -21.72 21.01 7.84
N SER A 254 -22.80 21.63 7.34
CA SER A 254 -23.22 21.52 5.94
C SER A 254 -22.97 22.85 5.22
N PRO A 255 -22.24 22.88 4.09
CA PRO A 255 -21.63 21.72 3.43
C PRO A 255 -20.42 21.18 4.22
N ALA A 256 -20.16 19.87 4.08
CA ALA A 256 -18.97 19.23 4.63
C ALA A 256 -17.69 19.84 4.03
N ARG A 257 -16.60 19.86 4.80
CA ARG A 257 -15.35 20.54 4.42
C ARG A 257 -14.16 19.61 4.51
N LEU A 258 -13.30 19.64 3.50
CA LEU A 258 -12.01 18.95 3.55
C LEU A 258 -11.13 19.57 4.65
N HIS A 259 -10.85 18.78 5.68
CA HIS A 259 -9.83 19.07 6.68
C HIS A 259 -8.49 18.47 6.24
N ILE A 260 -7.40 19.19 6.47
CA ILE A 260 -6.05 18.73 6.14
C ILE A 260 -5.20 18.84 7.39
N PHE A 261 -4.82 17.69 7.93
CA PHE A 261 -3.79 17.60 8.95
C PHE A 261 -2.43 17.82 8.29
N ARG A 262 -1.63 18.73 8.86
CA ARG A 262 -0.29 19.06 8.38
C ARG A 262 0.64 19.29 9.55
N ASN A 263 1.94 19.00 9.38
CA ASN A 263 2.98 19.30 10.36
C ASN A 263 3.86 20.50 9.95
N TYR A 264 3.36 21.35 9.08
CA TYR A 264 4.07 22.50 8.56
C TYR A 264 3.12 23.69 8.44
N SER A 265 3.66 24.89 8.57
CA SER A 265 2.90 26.12 8.39
C SER A 265 2.78 26.48 6.91
N LEU A 266 1.66 27.11 6.54
CA LEU A 266 1.51 27.71 5.21
C LEU A 266 2.29 29.03 5.09
N THR A 267 2.54 29.72 6.20
CA THR A 267 3.16 31.06 6.21
C THR A 267 4.64 31.05 6.59
N CYS A 268 5.15 29.95 7.14
CA CYS A 268 6.52 29.86 7.64
C CYS A 268 7.30 28.68 7.00
N PRO A 269 8.64 28.79 6.84
CA PRO A 269 9.47 27.69 6.33
C PRO A 269 9.34 26.41 7.18
N PHE A 270 9.55 25.25 6.56
CA PHE A 270 9.53 23.98 7.30
C PHE A 270 10.67 23.85 8.30
N GLY A 271 10.41 23.25 9.46
CA GLY A 271 11.38 23.06 10.53
C GLY A 271 11.45 24.21 11.54
N VAL A 272 10.73 25.32 11.33
CA VAL A 272 10.55 26.32 12.37
C VAL A 272 9.59 25.83 13.43
N LYS A 273 9.71 26.35 14.65
CA LYS A 273 8.74 26.09 15.71
C LYS A 273 7.38 26.65 15.30
N LEU A 274 6.37 25.79 15.28
CA LEU A 274 5.00 26.13 14.92
C LEU A 274 4.26 26.74 16.12
N ASP A 275 3.34 27.66 15.85
CA ASP A 275 2.45 28.24 16.86
C ASP A 275 1.28 27.28 17.12
N PRO A 276 1.16 26.68 18.32
CA PRO A 276 0.11 25.70 18.61
C PRO A 276 -1.32 26.24 18.51
N GLU A 277 -1.51 27.56 18.59
CA GLU A 277 -2.84 28.19 18.46
C GLU A 277 -3.27 28.32 16.99
N VAL A 278 -2.32 28.35 16.06
CA VAL A 278 -2.56 28.51 14.61
C VAL A 278 -2.38 27.17 13.88
N ASP A 279 -1.24 26.54 14.14
CA ASP A 279 -0.82 25.26 13.59
C ASP A 279 -0.95 24.24 14.72
N LYS A 280 -2.14 23.68 14.89
CA LYS A 280 -2.41 22.71 15.95
C LYS A 280 -1.72 21.37 15.70
N ASP A 281 -1.06 20.85 16.72
CA ASP A 281 -0.44 19.52 16.66
C ASP A 281 -1.46 18.43 17.02
N TYR A 282 -1.37 17.30 16.31
CA TYR A 282 -2.26 16.16 16.50
C TYR A 282 -1.48 14.87 16.68
N SER A 283 -2.03 13.96 17.49
CA SER A 283 -1.45 12.63 17.65
C SER A 283 -1.58 11.81 16.36
N PHE A 284 -0.61 10.94 16.10
CA PHE A 284 -0.68 10.00 14.98
C PHE A 284 -1.93 9.13 15.02
N ARG A 285 -2.38 8.78 16.23
CA ARG A 285 -3.63 8.04 16.47
C ARG A 285 -4.82 8.82 15.93
N ASP A 286 -4.99 10.08 16.35
CA ASP A 286 -6.15 10.89 15.93
C ASP A 286 -6.15 11.12 14.43
N VAL A 287 -4.98 11.41 13.85
CA VAL A 287 -4.83 11.63 12.41
C VAL A 287 -5.17 10.37 11.61
N THR A 288 -4.62 9.22 12.01
CA THR A 288 -4.88 7.93 11.35
C THR A 288 -6.34 7.52 11.49
N ARG A 289 -6.90 7.64 12.71
CA ARG A 289 -8.28 7.29 13.00
C ARG A 289 -9.27 8.14 12.23
N SER A 290 -8.99 9.43 12.08
CA SER A 290 -9.80 10.39 11.31
C SER A 290 -9.74 10.08 9.81
N SER A 291 -8.54 9.96 9.25
CA SER A 291 -8.38 9.74 7.80
C SER A 291 -8.86 8.37 7.35
N SER A 292 -8.93 7.37 8.25
CA SER A 292 -9.36 5.99 7.95
C SER A 292 -10.80 5.69 8.41
N ALA A 293 -11.55 6.69 8.88
CA ALA A 293 -12.92 6.55 9.40
C ALA A 293 -13.96 6.31 8.28
N ALA A 294 -13.79 5.24 7.49
CA ALA A 294 -14.59 5.00 6.30
C ALA A 294 -16.08 4.81 6.68
N PRO A 295 -16.99 5.66 6.17
CA PRO A 295 -18.43 5.46 6.34
C PRO A 295 -18.87 4.06 5.95
N THR A 296 -19.82 3.49 6.69
CA THR A 296 -20.25 2.08 6.64
C THR A 296 -19.27 1.04 7.20
N TYR A 297 -18.07 1.44 7.60
CA TYR A 297 -17.08 0.62 8.30
C TYR A 297 -16.85 1.07 9.73
N PHE A 298 -16.69 2.38 9.92
CA PHE A 298 -16.37 2.98 11.21
C PHE A 298 -17.27 4.18 11.47
N GLU A 299 -17.54 4.47 12.74
CA GLU A 299 -18.17 5.71 13.18
C GLU A 299 -17.20 6.89 12.96
N PRO A 300 -17.71 8.12 12.75
CA PRO A 300 -16.86 9.32 12.65
C PRO A 300 -15.95 9.48 13.87
N HIS A 301 -14.72 9.94 13.65
CA HIS A 301 -13.81 10.29 14.75
C HIS A 301 -14.09 11.70 15.22
N VAL A 302 -14.20 11.91 16.53
CA VAL A 302 -14.38 13.24 17.10
C VAL A 302 -13.07 13.72 17.66
N VAL A 303 -12.53 14.80 17.09
CA VAL A 303 -11.30 15.44 17.57
C VAL A 303 -11.47 16.94 17.44
N ASP A 304 -11.19 17.67 18.52
CA ASP A 304 -11.21 19.13 18.54
C ASP A 304 -12.54 19.76 18.06
N GLY A 305 -13.66 19.16 18.44
CA GLY A 305 -15.00 19.58 18.01
C GLY A 305 -15.36 19.26 16.55
N MET A 306 -14.41 18.75 15.75
CA MET A 306 -14.66 18.25 14.41
C MET A 306 -15.21 16.82 14.44
N LYS A 307 -16.10 16.50 13.51
CA LYS A 307 -16.60 15.14 13.26
C LYS A 307 -16.00 14.68 11.94
N LEU A 308 -14.93 13.90 12.01
CA LEU A 308 -14.12 13.54 10.86
C LEU A 308 -14.47 12.15 10.34
N VAL A 309 -14.68 12.05 9.03
CA VAL A 309 -14.77 10.79 8.29
C VAL A 309 -13.61 10.66 7.31
N ASP A 310 -13.45 9.46 6.75
CA ASP A 310 -12.35 9.12 5.85
C ASP A 310 -12.16 10.12 4.70
N GLY A 311 -10.91 10.49 4.45
CA GLY A 311 -10.54 11.45 3.41
C GLY A 311 -10.84 10.96 1.99
N SER A 312 -11.02 9.66 1.79
CA SER A 312 -11.35 9.03 0.50
C SER A 312 -12.64 9.57 -0.13
N PHE A 313 -13.57 10.12 0.67
CA PHE A 313 -14.79 10.75 0.14
C PHE A 313 -14.52 11.89 -0.83
N VAL A 314 -13.39 12.58 -0.68
CA VAL A 314 -13.05 13.78 -1.45
C VAL A 314 -11.63 13.77 -2.01
N ALA A 315 -10.77 12.87 -1.52
CA ALA A 315 -9.35 12.86 -1.82
C ALA A 315 -8.75 11.45 -1.70
N ASN A 316 -9.38 10.41 -2.28
CA ASN A 316 -8.83 9.05 -2.22
C ASN A 316 -7.45 8.93 -2.86
N CYS A 317 -7.26 9.58 -4.02
CA CYS A 317 -5.93 9.84 -4.59
C CYS A 317 -5.50 11.26 -4.20
N PRO A 318 -4.59 11.45 -3.22
CA PRO A 318 -4.34 12.77 -2.64
C PRO A 318 -3.46 13.69 -3.50
N LEU A 319 -3.35 13.44 -4.81
CA LEU A 319 -2.61 14.31 -5.74
C LEU A 319 -3.22 15.72 -5.81
N ASN A 320 -4.56 15.80 -5.83
CA ASN A 320 -5.28 17.08 -5.77
C ASN A 320 -4.98 17.84 -4.47
N VAL A 321 -4.84 17.13 -3.34
CA VAL A 321 -4.46 17.70 -2.04
C VAL A 321 -3.02 18.21 -2.07
N LEU A 322 -2.07 17.44 -2.63
CA LEU A 322 -0.68 17.88 -2.81
C LEU A 322 -0.63 19.22 -3.56
N PHE A 323 -1.27 19.29 -4.74
CA PHE A 323 -1.21 20.50 -5.55
C PHE A 323 -1.96 21.67 -4.92
N LYS A 324 -3.08 21.42 -4.23
CA LYS A 324 -3.77 22.44 -3.43
C LYS A 324 -2.85 23.02 -2.37
N GLU A 325 -2.10 22.20 -1.64
CA GLU A 325 -1.18 22.66 -0.61
C GLU A 325 0.03 23.42 -1.21
N VAL A 326 0.56 22.99 -2.35
CA VAL A 326 1.60 23.74 -3.09
C VAL A 326 1.10 25.14 -3.48
N ASP A 327 -0.13 25.23 -3.99
CA ASP A 327 -0.75 26.51 -4.35
C ASP A 327 -1.03 27.37 -3.12
N ALA A 328 -1.47 26.77 -2.02
CA ALA A 328 -1.70 27.48 -0.75
C ALA A 328 -0.39 28.05 -0.19
N LEU A 329 0.67 27.24 -0.14
CA LEU A 329 2.01 27.66 0.27
C LEU A 329 2.50 28.86 -0.56
N ARG A 330 2.31 28.83 -1.89
CA ARG A 330 2.64 29.95 -2.76
C ARG A 330 1.80 31.20 -2.46
N LYS A 331 0.49 31.06 -2.28
CA LYS A 331 -0.42 32.18 -1.95
C LYS A 331 -0.04 32.85 -0.63
N HIS A 332 0.48 32.09 0.32
CA HIS A 332 0.94 32.57 1.62
C HIS A 332 2.43 32.96 1.64
N SER A 333 3.02 33.27 0.48
CA SER A 333 4.43 33.72 0.35
C SER A 333 5.47 32.73 0.88
N ASN A 334 5.16 31.43 0.86
CA ASN A 334 6.05 30.34 1.26
C ASN A 334 6.18 29.29 0.13
N PRO A 335 6.59 29.70 -1.09
CA PRO A 335 6.53 28.83 -2.25
C PRO A 335 7.46 27.61 -2.13
N VAL A 336 6.98 26.47 -2.64
CA VAL A 336 7.78 25.24 -2.77
C VAL A 336 7.90 24.84 -4.23
N LYS A 337 9.07 24.29 -4.59
CA LYS A 337 9.34 23.71 -5.91
C LYS A 337 9.27 22.19 -5.81
N LEU A 338 8.57 21.54 -6.74
CA LEU A 338 8.54 20.08 -6.81
C LEU A 338 9.61 19.59 -7.80
N MET A 339 10.45 18.66 -7.36
CA MET A 339 11.50 18.05 -8.20
C MET A 339 11.01 16.81 -8.98
N GLY A 340 9.88 16.27 -8.55
CA GLY A 340 9.14 15.17 -9.14
C GLY A 340 7.97 14.81 -8.25
N VAL A 341 7.11 13.89 -8.67
CA VAL A 341 6.01 13.36 -7.85
C VAL A 341 5.93 11.85 -8.06
N LEU A 342 6.00 11.08 -6.97
CA LEU A 342 5.65 9.66 -6.99
C LEU A 342 4.24 9.48 -6.44
N SER A 343 3.39 8.80 -7.17
CA SER A 343 2.04 8.42 -6.74
C SER A 343 1.91 6.90 -6.71
N ILE A 344 1.40 6.35 -5.61
CA ILE A 344 1.21 4.90 -5.45
C ILE A 344 -0.24 4.59 -5.14
N GLY A 345 -0.84 3.81 -6.02
CA GLY A 345 -2.20 3.33 -5.91
C GLY A 345 -2.30 2.03 -5.12
N THR A 346 -3.49 1.76 -4.59
CA THR A 346 -3.81 0.46 -3.98
C THR A 346 -4.32 -0.57 -5.00
N GLY A 347 -4.00 -0.37 -6.28
CA GLY A 347 -4.42 -1.22 -7.40
C GLY A 347 -5.78 -0.87 -8.01
N GLU A 348 -5.92 -1.26 -9.28
CA GLU A 348 -7.04 -0.90 -10.16
C GLU A 348 -7.80 -2.17 -10.56
N PRO A 349 -9.14 -2.20 -10.43
CA PRO A 349 -9.92 -3.32 -10.92
C PRO A 349 -9.86 -3.35 -12.46
N GLU A 350 -9.91 -4.55 -13.04
CA GLU A 350 -10.12 -4.68 -14.48
C GLU A 350 -11.44 -4.04 -14.91
N ARG A 351 -11.42 -3.36 -16.06
CA ARG A 351 -12.63 -2.76 -16.62
C ARG A 351 -13.56 -3.85 -17.12
N VAL A 352 -14.62 -4.10 -16.34
CA VAL A 352 -15.66 -5.07 -16.67
C VAL A 352 -16.98 -4.37 -16.97
N GLU A 353 -17.81 -4.98 -17.83
CA GLU A 353 -19.16 -4.48 -18.10
C GLU A 353 -20.03 -4.58 -16.84
N ARG A 354 -20.56 -3.45 -16.37
CA ARG A 354 -21.39 -3.42 -15.16
C ARG A 354 -22.81 -3.87 -15.49
N LYS A 355 -23.24 -4.99 -14.89
CA LYS A 355 -24.64 -5.44 -14.93
C LYS A 355 -25.51 -4.61 -13.98
N TYR A 356 -25.99 -3.45 -14.44
CA TYR A 356 -26.84 -2.58 -13.64
C TYR A 356 -28.32 -2.99 -13.74
N LYS A 357 -28.86 -3.57 -12.65
CA LYS A 357 -30.26 -4.00 -12.60
C LYS A 357 -31.13 -2.90 -12.02
N HIS A 358 -32.02 -2.32 -12.84
CA HIS A 358 -33.04 -1.36 -12.43
C HIS A 358 -34.46 -1.87 -12.66
N GLY A 359 -35.44 -1.27 -12.00
CA GLY A 359 -36.86 -1.51 -12.28
C GLY A 359 -37.82 -1.01 -11.20
N THR A 360 -39.11 -1.17 -11.46
CA THR A 360 -40.19 -0.51 -10.70
C THR A 360 -40.70 -1.31 -9.51
N SER A 361 -40.45 -2.63 -9.46
CA SER A 361 -40.89 -3.46 -8.32
C SER A 361 -40.06 -3.18 -7.06
N ILE A 362 -40.65 -3.41 -5.89
CA ILE A 362 -40.00 -3.19 -4.57
C ILE A 362 -38.66 -3.94 -4.49
N LYS A 363 -38.60 -5.20 -4.95
CA LYS A 363 -37.35 -5.99 -5.01
C LYS A 363 -36.30 -5.33 -5.92
N LYS A 364 -36.71 -4.81 -7.08
CA LYS A 364 -35.79 -4.14 -8.02
C LYS A 364 -35.34 -2.77 -7.48
N LYS A 365 -36.20 -2.03 -6.78
CA LYS A 365 -35.82 -0.79 -6.08
C LYS A 365 -34.79 -1.04 -4.97
N ALA A 366 -34.99 -2.07 -4.16
CA ALA A 366 -34.03 -2.46 -3.12
C ALA A 366 -32.68 -2.88 -3.72
N LEU A 367 -32.69 -3.68 -4.79
CA LEU A 367 -31.46 -4.05 -5.50
C LEU A 367 -30.77 -2.84 -6.13
N ASN A 368 -31.54 -1.88 -6.65
CA ASN A 368 -31.01 -0.63 -7.19
C ASN A 368 -30.30 0.20 -6.12
N ILE A 369 -30.90 0.34 -4.93
CA ILE A 369 -30.28 1.03 -3.79
C ILE A 369 -28.97 0.35 -3.41
N ALA A 370 -28.95 -0.99 -3.31
CA ALA A 370 -27.73 -1.73 -3.02
C ALA A 370 -26.64 -1.49 -4.09
N ASN A 371 -27.00 -1.55 -5.38
CA ASN A 371 -26.06 -1.29 -6.47
C ASN A 371 -25.52 0.15 -6.44
N LEU A 372 -26.36 1.14 -6.13
CA LEU A 372 -25.94 2.54 -5.99
C LEU A 372 -25.00 2.74 -4.80
N SER A 373 -25.30 2.13 -3.65
CA SER A 373 -24.40 2.18 -2.48
C SER A 373 -23.04 1.56 -2.80
N THR A 374 -23.01 0.42 -3.51
CA THR A 374 -21.76 -0.19 -3.99
C THR A 374 -21.03 0.73 -4.97
N LEU A 375 -21.74 1.36 -5.91
CA LEU A 375 -21.14 2.31 -6.86
C LEU A 375 -20.50 3.51 -6.15
N ILE A 376 -21.18 4.08 -5.15
CA ILE A 376 -20.65 5.20 -4.36
C ILE A 376 -19.39 4.76 -3.63
N LEU A 377 -19.41 3.60 -2.97
CA LEU A 377 -18.21 3.05 -2.30
C LEU A 377 -17.08 2.76 -3.29
N GLU A 378 -17.39 2.28 -4.50
CA GLU A 378 -16.40 2.07 -5.56
C GLU A 378 -15.80 3.39 -6.05
N GLN A 379 -16.56 4.48 -6.13
CA GLN A 379 -16.01 5.79 -6.52
C GLN A 379 -15.20 6.43 -5.39
N VAL A 380 -15.68 6.32 -4.15
CA VAL A 380 -15.00 6.84 -2.95
C VAL A 380 -13.70 6.09 -2.70
N CYS A 381 -13.73 4.76 -2.71
CA CYS A 381 -12.57 3.94 -2.35
C CYS A 381 -11.78 3.44 -3.57
N GLY A 382 -12.26 3.68 -4.79
CA GLY A 382 -11.65 3.15 -6.01
C GLY A 382 -10.65 4.09 -6.65
N HIS A 383 -10.24 3.70 -7.84
CA HIS A 383 -9.25 4.42 -8.63
C HIS A 383 -9.87 5.69 -9.26
N ASP A 384 -9.33 6.85 -8.92
CA ASP A 384 -9.75 8.14 -9.48
C ASP A 384 -8.85 8.51 -10.68
N LEU A 385 -9.23 7.99 -11.85
CA LEU A 385 -8.53 8.26 -13.12
C LEU A 385 -8.41 9.75 -13.41
N SER A 386 -9.49 10.50 -13.16
CA SER A 386 -9.55 11.92 -13.49
C SER A 386 -8.53 12.74 -12.70
N VAL A 387 -8.37 12.45 -11.41
CA VAL A 387 -7.37 13.12 -10.56
C VAL A 387 -5.95 12.78 -11.01
N VAL A 388 -5.69 11.55 -11.44
CA VAL A 388 -4.37 11.14 -11.96
C VAL A 388 -4.06 11.81 -13.29
N GLU A 389 -5.02 11.88 -14.22
CA GLU A 389 -4.88 12.57 -15.51
C GLU A 389 -4.60 14.07 -15.30
N MET A 390 -5.42 14.75 -14.48
CA MET A 390 -5.22 16.16 -14.16
C MET A 390 -3.86 16.42 -13.50
N ALA A 391 -3.42 15.55 -12.60
CA ALA A 391 -2.11 15.64 -11.96
C ALA A 391 -0.97 15.46 -12.98
N ARG A 392 -1.10 14.51 -13.90
CA ARG A 392 -0.12 14.25 -14.96
C ARG A 392 -0.01 15.44 -15.91
N ASP A 393 -1.13 15.98 -16.36
CA ASP A 393 -1.18 17.16 -17.25
C ASP A 393 -0.58 18.39 -16.57
N ARG A 394 -0.90 18.60 -15.29
CA ARG A 394 -0.35 19.70 -14.49
C ARG A 394 1.16 19.54 -14.30
N CYS A 395 1.63 18.33 -13.98
CA CYS A 395 3.05 18.03 -13.90
C CYS A 395 3.76 18.31 -15.22
N HIS A 396 3.20 17.84 -16.33
CA HIS A 396 3.74 18.06 -17.67
C HIS A 396 3.85 19.55 -18.00
N ALA A 397 2.78 20.33 -17.77
CA ALA A 397 2.74 21.77 -18.00
C ALA A 397 3.79 22.56 -17.19
N HIS A 398 4.21 22.03 -16.04
CA HIS A 398 5.21 22.64 -15.17
C HIS A 398 6.60 21.98 -15.25
N ASN A 399 6.82 21.04 -16.19
CA ASN A 399 8.06 20.27 -16.32
C ASN A 399 8.45 19.53 -15.02
N ILE A 400 7.45 19.01 -14.29
CA ILE A 400 7.63 18.20 -13.10
C ILE A 400 7.53 16.72 -13.52
N PRO A 401 8.57 15.90 -13.33
CA PRO A 401 8.49 14.46 -13.56
C PRO A 401 7.39 13.82 -12.70
N PHE A 402 6.54 12.98 -13.30
CA PHE A 402 5.43 12.32 -12.62
C PHE A 402 5.49 10.81 -12.84
N PHE A 403 5.39 10.05 -11.75
CA PHE A 403 5.43 8.58 -11.75
C PHE A 403 4.21 8.04 -11.02
N ARG A 404 3.56 7.03 -11.60
CA ARG A 404 2.38 6.39 -10.99
C ARG A 404 2.57 4.88 -11.00
N LEU A 405 2.64 4.28 -9.82
CA LEU A 405 2.65 2.82 -9.62
C LEU A 405 1.29 2.39 -9.10
N SER A 406 0.50 1.71 -9.93
CA SER A 406 -0.88 1.36 -9.62
C SER A 406 -1.27 0.11 -10.40
N PRO A 407 -1.01 -1.09 -9.84
CA PRO A 407 -1.20 -2.34 -10.57
C PRO A 407 -2.64 -2.59 -11.00
N SER A 408 -2.84 -3.00 -12.25
CA SER A 408 -4.15 -3.41 -12.76
C SER A 408 -4.50 -4.85 -12.38
N GLY A 409 -5.79 -5.21 -12.38
CA GLY A 409 -6.27 -6.55 -12.04
C GLY A 409 -6.53 -6.77 -10.55
N ILE A 410 -6.47 -5.70 -9.74
CA ILE A 410 -6.69 -5.76 -8.30
C ILE A 410 -8.18 -5.59 -8.00
N ASN A 411 -8.90 -6.70 -7.98
CA ASN A 411 -10.33 -6.76 -7.66
C ASN A 411 -10.59 -7.37 -6.28
N VAL A 412 -10.04 -6.72 -5.25
CA VAL A 412 -10.20 -7.13 -3.85
C VAL A 412 -10.91 -6.05 -3.06
N ARG A 413 -11.88 -6.44 -2.23
CA ARG A 413 -12.55 -5.51 -1.33
C ARG A 413 -11.58 -4.91 -0.32
N ILE A 414 -11.81 -3.66 0.06
CA ILE A 414 -10.98 -2.91 1.01
C ILE A 414 -10.92 -3.51 2.42
N ASP A 415 -11.85 -4.39 2.76
CA ASP A 415 -11.98 -5.07 4.06
C ASP A 415 -11.69 -6.57 3.97
N GLN A 416 -10.96 -7.01 2.93
CA GLN A 416 -10.62 -8.41 2.77
C GLN A 416 -9.67 -8.89 3.88
N VAL A 417 -10.10 -9.91 4.61
CA VAL A 417 -9.29 -10.57 5.65
C VAL A 417 -8.83 -11.97 5.26
N ASN A 418 -9.44 -12.57 4.22
CA ASN A 418 -9.04 -13.89 3.75
C ASN A 418 -7.64 -13.83 3.14
N GLU A 419 -6.72 -14.55 3.78
CA GLU A 419 -5.31 -14.49 3.47
C GLU A 419 -4.96 -15.03 2.08
N ASP A 420 -5.67 -16.05 1.59
CA ASP A 420 -5.44 -16.56 0.22
C ASP A 420 -5.79 -15.51 -0.84
N LYS A 421 -6.90 -14.79 -0.64
CA LYS A 421 -7.29 -13.69 -1.54
C LYS A 421 -6.31 -12.52 -1.47
N LEU A 422 -5.80 -12.21 -0.28
CA LEU A 422 -4.74 -11.21 -0.13
C LEU A 422 -3.46 -11.68 -0.82
N MET A 423 -3.04 -12.93 -0.66
CA MET A 423 -1.83 -13.43 -1.33
C MET A 423 -1.99 -13.51 -2.84
N GLN A 424 -3.17 -13.83 -3.36
CA GLN A 424 -3.45 -13.73 -4.79
C GLN A 424 -3.36 -12.28 -5.27
N MET A 425 -3.87 -11.32 -4.51
CA MET A 425 -3.74 -9.89 -4.83
C MET A 425 -2.29 -9.43 -4.91
N LEU A 426 -1.46 -9.84 -3.95
CA LEU A 426 -0.04 -9.51 -3.93
C LEU A 426 0.75 -10.21 -5.04
N TRP A 427 0.32 -11.40 -5.43
CA TRP A 427 0.86 -12.09 -6.59
C TRP A 427 0.53 -11.33 -7.89
N THR A 428 -0.73 -10.96 -8.11
CA THR A 428 -1.13 -10.13 -9.26
C THR A 428 -0.35 -8.82 -9.32
N CYS A 429 -0.12 -8.17 -8.17
CA CYS A 429 0.72 -6.98 -8.05
C CYS A 429 2.16 -7.23 -8.52
N GLN A 430 2.82 -8.29 -8.04
CA GLN A 430 4.21 -8.61 -8.42
C GLN A 430 4.34 -8.95 -9.90
N VAL A 431 3.41 -9.74 -10.45
CA VAL A 431 3.37 -10.05 -11.89
C VAL A 431 3.18 -8.80 -12.73
N TRP A 432 2.33 -7.87 -12.28
CA TRP A 432 2.16 -6.60 -12.97
C TRP A 432 3.44 -5.77 -12.95
N LEU A 433 4.11 -5.68 -11.79
CA LEU A 433 5.34 -4.92 -11.62
C LEU A 433 6.48 -5.48 -12.47
N SER A 434 6.63 -6.82 -12.55
CA SER A 434 7.64 -7.45 -13.41
C SER A 434 7.40 -7.22 -14.90
N ASN A 435 6.17 -6.89 -15.30
CA ASN A 435 5.84 -6.54 -16.69
C ASN A 435 5.87 -5.02 -16.96
N ASN A 436 5.98 -4.20 -15.91
CA ASN A 436 5.90 -2.74 -15.99
C ASN A 436 7.05 -2.05 -15.24
N PHE A 437 8.20 -2.71 -15.12
CA PHE A 437 9.37 -2.20 -14.39
C PHE A 437 9.93 -0.90 -14.98
N GLY A 438 9.64 -0.59 -16.25
CA GLY A 438 10.08 0.64 -16.89
C GLY A 438 9.67 1.91 -16.13
N GLU A 439 8.50 1.93 -15.49
CA GLU A 439 8.10 3.06 -14.62
C GLU A 439 9.01 3.23 -13.40
N VAL A 440 9.47 2.10 -12.83
CA VAL A 440 10.42 2.09 -11.71
C VAL A 440 11.79 2.59 -12.17
N ASP A 441 12.24 2.19 -13.35
CA ASP A 441 13.54 2.61 -13.89
C ASP A 441 13.55 4.12 -14.18
N ARG A 442 12.48 4.68 -14.75
CA ARG A 442 12.37 6.14 -14.95
C ARG A 442 12.40 6.91 -13.62
N LEU A 443 11.83 6.35 -12.55
CA LEU A 443 11.96 6.92 -11.20
C LEU A 443 13.42 6.84 -10.72
N GLY A 444 14.09 5.71 -10.96
CA GLY A 444 15.51 5.51 -10.67
C GLY A 444 16.41 6.53 -11.36
N GLU A 445 16.16 6.84 -12.63
CA GLU A 445 16.87 7.87 -13.40
C GLU A 445 16.74 9.26 -12.75
N LEU A 446 15.53 9.63 -12.32
CA LEU A 446 15.30 10.88 -11.60
C LEU A 446 16.08 10.90 -10.28
N LEU A 447 15.97 9.83 -9.47
CA LEU A 447 16.64 9.75 -8.18
C LEU A 447 18.16 9.80 -8.34
N HIS A 448 18.71 9.10 -9.33
CA HIS A 448 20.12 9.20 -9.68
C HIS A 448 20.49 10.64 -10.05
N LYS A 449 19.71 11.30 -10.93
CA LYS A 449 19.92 12.71 -11.30
C LYS A 449 19.80 13.67 -10.13
N LEU A 450 19.04 13.36 -9.08
CA LEU A 450 18.88 14.24 -7.92
C LEU A 450 19.97 13.99 -6.87
N PHE A 451 20.34 12.74 -6.61
CA PHE A 451 21.15 12.35 -5.45
C PHE A 451 22.56 11.84 -5.77
N SER A 452 22.93 11.62 -7.04
CA SER A 452 24.30 11.22 -7.42
C SER A 452 25.33 12.33 -7.21
N ASP A 453 26.59 11.95 -7.02
CA ASP A 453 27.72 12.88 -6.88
C ASP A 453 27.81 13.82 -8.10
N PRO A 454 27.92 15.16 -7.92
CA PRO A 454 28.07 16.11 -9.01
C PRO A 454 29.22 15.79 -9.99
N ASP A 455 30.31 15.20 -9.51
CA ASP A 455 31.47 14.86 -10.34
C ASP A 455 31.24 13.59 -11.18
N ASP A 456 30.38 12.68 -10.71
CA ASP A 456 29.96 11.48 -11.46
C ASP A 456 29.04 11.86 -12.64
N ARG A 457 28.21 12.91 -12.47
CA ARG A 457 27.37 13.46 -13.55
C ARG A 457 28.18 14.05 -14.70
N LYS A 458 29.29 14.75 -14.39
CA LYS A 458 30.20 15.34 -15.40
C LYS A 458 31.01 14.28 -16.14
N ARG A 459 31.37 13.17 -15.48
CA ARG A 459 32.07 12.06 -16.14
C ARG A 459 31.18 11.37 -17.18
N ARG A 460 29.88 11.15 -16.88
CA ARG A 460 28.95 10.54 -17.84
C ARG A 460 28.50 11.46 -18.97
N SER A 461 28.43 12.79 -18.78
CA SER A 461 28.13 13.71 -19.89
C SER A 461 29.22 13.79 -20.96
N ASN A 462 30.46 13.42 -20.60
CA ASN A 462 31.62 13.42 -21.49
C ASN A 462 31.86 12.06 -22.16
N THR A 463 31.10 11.04 -21.79
CA THR A 463 31.09 9.74 -22.46
C THR A 463 29.80 9.66 -23.25
N ILE A 464 29.90 9.92 -24.55
CA ILE A 464 28.81 9.70 -25.51
C ILE A 464 28.35 8.24 -25.35
N LEU A 465 27.06 8.05 -25.07
CA LEU A 465 26.39 6.75 -25.08
C LEU A 465 26.40 6.14 -26.48
#